data_AF-A0A934BYH6-F1
#
_entry.id   AF-A0A934BYH6-F1
#
_cell.length_a   1.000
_cell.length_b   1.000
_cell.length_c   1.000
_cell.angle_alpha   90.00
_cell.angle_beta   90.00
_cell.angle_gamma   90.00
#
_symmetry.space_group_name_H-M   'P 1'
#
loop_
_entity.id
_entity.type
_entity.pdbx_description
1 polymer ?
#
loop_
_entity_poly.entity_id
_entity_poly.type
_entity_poly.pdbx_seq_one_letter_code
_entity_poly.pdbx_strand_id
1 'polypeptide(L)'
;MSFDNPTALRIGARGALHGWSVTVVGRVVLGVELDGERYYWNEFNLVDAQGNSGTLVYEETEDGPEWKLFQAITPGRSLTAAEAARKRVGDTVDFGSGPLEITLVDRSRVYHIEGTPPEGVEIGDLADFLNADGGEHMYVASWTGAEIEFYEGRDLTEDAVSAAFGLSASGPTSGAVSSFRDAAQSFSRSSGSDSGSLVTKFVHGAVAVIALLAGNSFCSWRKGAGSSSPTVVQKLQPAPALRLPIGARGELGRDTYTVAAQALVEIGRTRGRFERREYQLSSREGRPAFLVQGLSGGTRQWHLFEAVDSPATFTPFVAAAQRQGTMVQFGQAGATITELFLSQVRTVEGGAAGAGLPAGRQYGFVAASGADWWVARWSESGLTLQRGRAVDEGAVLAALGSAPAATK
;
A
#
# COMPACT_ATOMS: atom_id res chain seq x y z
N MET A 1 14.40 12.38 18.12
CA MET A 1 13.22 12.30 17.22
C MET A 1 12.60 13.67 17.15
N SER A 2 12.18 14.10 15.96
CA SER A 2 11.51 15.38 15.79
C SER A 2 10.00 15.20 15.80
N PHE A 3 9.27 16.10 16.45
CA PHE A 3 7.82 16.22 16.33
C PHE A 3 7.43 17.24 15.26
N ASP A 4 8.36 17.60 14.37
CA ASP A 4 8.08 18.52 13.26
C ASP A 4 6.98 17.97 12.37
N ASN A 5 6.22 18.88 11.76
CA ASN A 5 5.20 18.53 10.79
C ASN A 5 5.86 18.03 9.49
N PRO A 6 5.70 16.75 9.11
CA PRO A 6 6.28 16.24 7.86
C PRO A 6 5.51 16.70 6.62
N THR A 7 4.34 17.31 6.78
CA THR A 7 3.45 17.70 5.68
C THR A 7 3.56 19.19 5.34
N ALA A 8 2.90 19.64 4.26
CA ALA A 8 2.70 21.06 3.98
C ALA A 8 1.44 21.64 4.67
N LEU A 9 0.61 20.81 5.29
CA LEU A 9 -0.64 21.24 5.93
C LEU A 9 -0.33 21.99 7.24
N ARG A 10 -0.96 23.14 7.46
CA ARG A 10 -0.70 24.02 8.62
C ARG A 10 -2.01 24.35 9.34
N ILE A 11 -1.92 24.66 10.63
CA ILE A 11 -3.06 25.19 11.39
C ILE A 11 -3.55 26.49 10.74
N GLY A 12 -4.87 26.63 10.67
CA GLY A 12 -5.55 27.71 9.97
C GLY A 12 -5.77 27.45 8.48
N ALA A 13 -5.20 26.38 7.90
CA ALA A 13 -5.48 25.99 6.53
C ALA A 13 -6.97 25.68 6.36
N ARG A 14 -7.58 26.21 5.30
CA ARG A 14 -8.98 26.01 4.96
C ARG A 14 -9.06 25.20 3.67
N GLY A 15 -10.01 24.28 3.62
CA GLY A 15 -10.18 23.43 2.45
C GLY A 15 -11.54 22.76 2.38
N ALA A 16 -11.78 22.02 1.30
CA ALA A 16 -13.00 21.25 1.11
C ALA A 16 -12.68 19.79 0.80
N LEU A 17 -12.99 18.88 1.73
CA LEU A 17 -12.81 17.44 1.58
C LEU A 17 -14.17 16.79 1.30
N HIS A 18 -14.34 16.17 0.12
CA HIS A 18 -15.61 15.57 -0.30
C HIS A 18 -16.84 16.50 -0.15
N GLY A 19 -16.66 17.80 -0.38
CA GLY A 19 -17.70 18.83 -0.23
C GLY A 19 -17.88 19.35 1.19
N TRP A 20 -17.19 18.80 2.18
CA TRP A 20 -17.16 19.28 3.56
C TRP A 20 -16.09 20.37 3.71
N SER A 21 -16.53 21.61 3.95
CA SER A 21 -15.65 22.77 4.10
C SER A 21 -15.16 22.89 5.53
N VAL A 22 -13.84 22.86 5.72
CA VAL A 22 -13.20 22.72 7.03
C VAL A 22 -12.02 23.66 7.21
N THR A 23 -11.67 23.91 8.47
CA THR A 23 -10.42 24.54 8.89
C THR A 23 -9.61 23.56 9.74
N VAL A 24 -8.30 23.47 9.51
CA VAL A 24 -7.38 22.77 10.40
C VAL A 24 -7.18 23.61 11.66
N VAL A 25 -7.67 23.16 12.81
CA VAL A 25 -7.60 23.92 14.07
C VAL A 25 -6.48 23.46 15.00
N GLY A 26 -5.97 22.24 14.80
CA GLY A 26 -4.85 21.69 15.56
C GLY A 26 -4.21 20.49 14.89
N ARG A 27 -3.05 20.07 15.41
CA ARG A 27 -2.37 18.83 15.08
C ARG A 27 -1.98 18.12 16.37
N VAL A 28 -2.22 16.81 16.43
CA VAL A 28 -1.75 15.93 17.50
C VAL A 28 -0.77 14.93 16.88
N VAL A 29 0.35 14.68 17.55
CA VAL A 29 1.25 13.57 17.21
C VAL A 29 1.01 12.47 18.21
N LEU A 30 0.53 11.33 17.71
CA LEU A 30 0.33 10.13 18.50
C LEU A 30 1.41 9.11 18.15
N GLY A 31 1.56 8.13 19.03
CA GLY A 31 2.43 7.01 18.75
C GLY A 31 2.10 5.78 19.59
N VAL A 32 2.65 4.65 19.17
CA VAL A 32 2.51 3.34 19.80
C VAL A 32 3.89 2.68 19.90
N GLU A 33 4.06 1.81 20.90
CA GLU A 33 5.27 0.99 21.00
C GLU A 33 4.99 -0.39 20.39
N LEU A 34 5.65 -0.69 19.27
CA LEU A 34 5.55 -1.95 18.55
C LEU A 34 6.93 -2.61 18.56
N ASP A 35 7.03 -3.81 19.12
CA ASP A 35 8.28 -4.59 19.20
C ASP A 35 9.49 -3.83 19.78
N GLY A 36 9.24 -2.92 20.70
CA GLY A 36 10.27 -2.08 21.33
C GLY A 36 10.71 -0.88 20.49
N GLU A 37 10.15 -0.72 19.29
CA GLU A 37 10.26 0.48 18.47
C GLU A 37 9.03 1.36 18.66
N ARG A 38 9.19 2.67 18.44
CA ARG A 38 8.09 3.62 18.58
C ARG A 38 7.67 4.13 17.22
N TYR A 39 6.41 3.88 16.92
CA TYR A 39 5.74 4.33 15.72
C TYR A 39 4.98 5.62 15.99
N TYR A 40 4.94 6.55 15.03
CA TYR A 40 4.21 7.82 15.17
C TYR A 40 3.38 8.14 13.93
N TRP A 41 2.27 8.83 14.14
CA TRP A 41 1.46 9.42 13.08
C TRP A 41 0.96 10.81 13.50
N ASN A 42 0.46 11.57 12.53
CA ASN A 42 -0.04 12.92 12.73
C ASN A 42 -1.56 12.95 12.52
N GLU A 43 -2.28 13.57 13.45
CA GLU A 43 -3.71 13.77 13.36
C GLU A 43 -4.02 15.26 13.31
N PHE A 44 -4.59 15.73 12.20
CA PHE A 44 -5.03 17.10 12.01
C PHE A 44 -6.50 17.21 12.39
N ASN A 45 -6.79 18.00 13.41
CA ASN A 45 -8.14 18.28 13.86
C ASN A 45 -8.82 19.27 12.88
N LEU A 46 -9.94 18.85 12.29
CA LEU A 46 -10.71 19.62 11.33
C LEU A 46 -12.03 20.06 11.97
N VAL A 47 -12.40 21.32 11.77
CA VAL A 47 -13.69 21.87 12.22
C VAL A 47 -14.34 22.69 11.11
N ASP A 48 -15.64 22.52 10.92
CA ASP A 48 -16.43 23.36 10.00
C ASP A 48 -17.08 24.57 10.70
N ALA A 49 -17.81 25.39 9.94
CA ALA A 49 -18.44 26.59 10.47
C ALA A 49 -19.59 26.30 11.46
N GLN A 50 -20.11 25.07 11.48
CA GLN A 50 -21.19 24.62 12.36
C GLN A 50 -20.65 23.95 13.63
N GLY A 51 -19.33 23.78 13.74
CA GLY A 51 -18.68 23.10 14.85
C GLY A 51 -18.65 21.58 14.69
N ASN A 52 -19.03 21.03 13.53
CA ASN A 52 -18.78 19.61 13.28
C ASN A 52 -17.29 19.40 13.09
N SER A 53 -16.83 18.25 13.56
CA SER A 53 -15.42 17.91 13.59
C SER A 53 -15.13 16.61 12.85
N GLY A 54 -13.84 16.41 12.57
CA GLY A 54 -13.30 15.21 11.96
C GLY A 54 -11.79 15.27 12.01
N THR A 55 -11.16 14.14 11.74
CA THR A 55 -9.71 14.01 11.90
C THR A 55 -9.10 13.57 10.58
N LEU A 56 -8.18 14.38 10.07
CA LEU A 56 -7.37 14.02 8.92
C LEU A 56 -6.05 13.45 9.43
N VAL A 57 -5.82 12.17 9.19
CA VAL A 57 -4.64 11.44 9.64
C VAL A 57 -3.63 11.39 8.52
N TYR A 58 -2.38 11.66 8.85
CA TYR A 58 -1.21 11.49 8.01
C TYR A 58 -0.24 10.51 8.66
N GLU A 59 0.21 9.57 7.86
CA GLU A 59 1.13 8.52 8.28
C GLU A 59 2.18 8.29 7.21
N GLU A 60 3.43 8.09 7.63
CA GLU A 60 4.49 7.66 6.72
C GLU A 60 4.71 6.17 6.92
N THR A 61 4.16 5.37 6.01
CA THR A 61 4.29 3.91 6.03
C THR A 61 5.46 3.47 5.16
N GLU A 62 5.77 2.16 5.16
CA GLU A 62 6.75 1.58 4.23
C GLU A 62 6.35 1.78 2.75
N ASP A 63 5.05 1.90 2.47
CA ASP A 63 4.47 2.15 1.15
C ASP A 63 4.39 3.65 0.79
N GLY A 64 4.78 4.53 1.72
CA GLY A 64 4.82 5.98 1.56
C GLY A 64 3.76 6.73 2.38
N PRO A 65 3.51 8.01 2.06
CA PRO A 65 2.56 8.82 2.80
C PRO A 65 1.12 8.36 2.57
N GLU A 66 0.42 8.01 3.65
CA GLU A 66 -1.00 7.72 3.65
C GLU A 66 -1.80 8.84 4.30
N TRP A 67 -2.97 9.12 3.73
CA TRP A 67 -3.94 10.04 4.31
C TRP A 67 -5.27 9.33 4.54
N LYS A 68 -5.87 9.53 5.71
CA LYS A 68 -7.21 9.01 6.00
C LYS A 68 -8.06 10.09 6.67
N LEU A 69 -9.29 10.26 6.22
CA LEU A 69 -10.26 11.13 6.88
C LEU A 69 -11.19 10.29 7.74
N PHE A 70 -11.22 10.60 9.03
CA PHE A 70 -12.10 9.98 10.01
C PHE A 70 -13.20 10.92 10.45
N GLN A 71 -14.40 10.36 10.57
CA GLN A 71 -15.57 11.04 11.11
C GLN A 71 -16.23 10.16 12.18
N ALA A 72 -16.75 10.80 13.23
CA ALA A 72 -17.45 10.09 14.29
C ALA A 72 -18.74 9.46 13.76
N ILE A 73 -19.04 8.26 14.21
CA ILE A 73 -20.26 7.52 13.90
C ILE A 73 -20.94 7.06 15.18
N THR A 74 -22.24 6.77 15.09
CA THR A 74 -22.99 6.12 16.17
C THR A 74 -23.47 4.76 15.65
N PRO A 75 -22.80 3.66 16.02
CA PRO A 75 -23.23 2.33 15.62
C PRO A 75 -24.64 2.02 16.13
N GLY A 76 -25.41 1.26 15.35
CA GLY A 76 -26.75 0.82 15.77
C GLY A 76 -26.74 -0.05 17.03
N ARG A 77 -25.64 -0.77 17.27
CA ARG A 77 -25.33 -1.46 18.52
C ARG A 77 -23.90 -1.10 18.94
N SER A 78 -23.77 -0.19 19.90
CA SER A 78 -22.46 0.21 20.40
C SER A 78 -21.84 -0.88 21.28
N LEU A 79 -20.55 -1.12 21.05
CA LEU A 79 -19.69 -1.88 21.95
C LEU A 79 -19.46 -1.05 23.21
N THR A 80 -19.42 -1.66 24.39
CA THR A 80 -18.90 -0.97 25.59
C THR A 80 -17.38 -1.01 25.61
N ALA A 81 -16.72 -0.06 26.29
CA ALA A 81 -15.25 -0.10 26.48
C ALA A 81 -14.78 -1.44 27.07
N ALA A 82 -15.53 -1.98 28.04
CA ALA A 82 -15.23 -3.28 28.64
C ALA A 82 -15.34 -4.45 27.64
N GLU A 83 -16.30 -4.41 26.70
CA GLU A 83 -16.40 -5.39 25.62
C GLU A 83 -15.27 -5.24 24.60
N ALA A 84 -14.93 -4.00 24.23
CA ALA A 84 -13.81 -3.68 23.33
C ALA A 84 -12.48 -4.20 23.87
N ALA A 85 -12.19 -3.98 25.15
CA ALA A 85 -10.96 -4.44 25.81
C ALA A 85 -10.79 -5.97 25.83
N ARG A 86 -11.88 -6.73 25.66
CA ARG A 86 -11.83 -8.20 25.55
C ARG A 86 -11.60 -8.70 24.13
N LYS A 87 -11.71 -7.84 23.13
CA LYS A 87 -11.50 -8.20 21.72
C LYS A 87 -10.03 -8.43 21.42
N ARG A 88 -9.76 -9.26 20.42
CA ARG A 88 -8.44 -9.55 19.88
C ARG A 88 -8.45 -9.45 18.35
N VAL A 89 -7.26 -9.35 17.77
CA VAL A 89 -7.08 -9.47 16.33
C VAL A 89 -7.70 -10.79 15.84
N GLY A 90 -8.50 -10.72 14.78
CA GLY A 90 -9.26 -11.85 14.22
C GLY A 90 -10.66 -12.04 14.80
N ASP A 91 -11.01 -11.39 15.92
CA ASP A 91 -12.40 -11.33 16.37
C ASP A 91 -13.25 -10.49 15.41
N THR A 92 -14.57 -10.65 15.46
CA THR A 92 -15.49 -9.79 14.71
C THR A 92 -16.18 -8.73 15.58
N VAL A 93 -16.49 -7.60 14.97
CA VAL A 93 -17.23 -6.46 15.55
C VAL A 93 -18.17 -5.90 14.50
N ASP A 94 -19.28 -5.30 14.92
CA ASP A 94 -20.28 -4.71 14.01
C ASP A 94 -20.47 -3.23 14.35
N PHE A 95 -20.21 -2.37 13.38
CA PHE A 95 -20.38 -0.92 13.47
C PHE A 95 -21.69 -0.43 12.83
N GLY A 96 -22.57 -1.35 12.44
CA GLY A 96 -23.84 -1.11 11.73
C GLY A 96 -23.83 -1.52 10.26
N SER A 97 -22.67 -1.93 9.72
CA SER A 97 -22.48 -2.39 8.34
C SER A 97 -22.37 -3.91 8.22
N GLY A 98 -22.48 -4.65 9.33
CA GLY A 98 -22.30 -6.10 9.41
C GLY A 98 -21.01 -6.49 10.14
N PRO A 99 -20.73 -7.81 10.26
CA PRO A 99 -19.56 -8.29 10.98
C PRO A 99 -18.27 -7.96 10.21
N LEU A 100 -17.39 -7.21 10.84
CA LEU A 100 -16.06 -6.83 10.36
C LEU A 100 -15.00 -7.50 11.22
N GLU A 101 -13.91 -7.95 10.59
CA GLU A 101 -12.78 -8.56 11.28
C GLU A 101 -11.87 -7.48 11.89
N ILE A 102 -11.50 -7.66 13.15
CA ILE A 102 -10.59 -6.78 13.87
C ILE A 102 -9.17 -7.03 13.38
N THR A 103 -8.56 -5.99 12.84
CA THR A 103 -7.22 -6.05 12.24
C THR A 103 -6.11 -5.55 13.15
N LEU A 104 -6.44 -4.75 14.16
CA LEU A 104 -5.47 -4.23 15.12
C LEU A 104 -6.15 -4.02 16.48
N VAL A 105 -5.41 -4.25 17.56
CA VAL A 105 -5.76 -3.87 18.92
C VAL A 105 -4.50 -3.37 19.59
N ASP A 106 -4.49 -2.13 20.06
CA ASP A 106 -3.30 -1.53 20.66
C ASP A 106 -3.63 -0.34 21.60
N ARG A 107 -2.59 0.32 22.13
CA ARG A 107 -2.68 1.49 22.99
C ARG A 107 -1.81 2.63 22.44
N SER A 108 -2.44 3.75 22.10
CA SER A 108 -1.75 4.95 21.68
C SER A 108 -1.37 5.84 22.87
N ARG A 109 -0.40 6.74 22.63
CA ARG A 109 -0.04 7.85 23.51
C ARG A 109 0.03 9.15 22.73
N VAL A 110 -0.43 10.24 23.32
CA VAL A 110 -0.23 11.60 22.79
C VAL A 110 1.16 12.13 23.14
N TYR A 111 1.96 12.49 22.14
CA TYR A 111 3.33 12.98 22.33
C TYR A 111 3.48 14.47 22.11
N HIS A 112 2.67 15.06 21.24
CA HIS A 112 2.77 16.47 20.89
C HIS A 112 1.42 17.02 20.47
N ILE A 113 1.18 18.29 20.78
CA ILE A 113 -0.01 19.04 20.38
C ILE A 113 0.44 20.40 19.84
N GLU A 114 -0.08 20.77 18.68
CA GLU A 114 0.06 22.08 18.05
C GLU A 114 -1.36 22.65 17.81
N GLY A 115 -1.62 23.89 18.20
CA GLY A 115 -2.95 24.50 18.05
C GLY A 115 -3.99 23.97 19.03
N THR A 116 -5.23 23.83 18.56
CA THR A 116 -6.37 23.39 19.38
C THR A 116 -6.56 21.87 19.25
N PRO A 117 -6.20 21.07 20.27
CA PRO A 117 -6.52 19.64 20.27
C PRO A 117 -8.03 19.44 20.38
N PRO A 118 -8.52 18.22 20.12
CA PRO A 118 -9.88 17.85 20.53
C PRO A 118 -10.07 18.00 22.04
N GLU A 119 -11.33 18.13 22.45
CA GLU A 119 -11.68 18.39 23.85
C GLU A 119 -11.18 17.26 24.76
N GLY A 120 -10.59 17.62 25.90
CA GLY A 120 -10.12 16.66 26.88
C GLY A 120 -8.83 15.92 26.51
N VAL A 121 -8.16 16.28 25.41
CA VAL A 121 -6.89 15.67 25.01
C VAL A 121 -5.69 16.49 25.46
N GLU A 122 -4.82 15.85 26.23
CA GLU A 122 -3.58 16.38 26.79
C GLU A 122 -2.35 15.55 26.36
N ILE A 123 -1.16 16.16 26.44
CA ILE A 123 0.09 15.44 26.17
C ILE A 123 0.30 14.38 27.26
N GLY A 124 0.55 13.15 26.83
CA GLY A 124 0.75 12.00 27.71
C GLY A 124 -0.48 11.11 27.87
N ASP A 125 -1.64 11.55 27.39
CA ASP A 125 -2.87 10.75 27.42
C ASP A 125 -2.70 9.42 26.70
N LEU A 126 -3.38 8.41 27.21
CA LEU A 126 -3.38 7.05 26.71
C LEU A 126 -4.81 6.67 26.32
N ALA A 127 -4.96 6.09 25.14
CA ALA A 127 -6.21 5.52 24.68
C ALA A 127 -5.96 4.12 24.13
N ASP A 128 -6.80 3.17 24.55
CA ASP A 128 -6.83 1.84 23.94
C ASP A 128 -7.73 1.90 22.70
N PHE A 129 -7.42 1.11 21.69
CA PHE A 129 -8.21 1.11 20.46
C PHE A 129 -8.19 -0.24 19.74
N LEU A 130 -9.15 -0.40 18.84
CA LEU A 130 -9.16 -1.46 17.85
C LEU A 130 -9.56 -0.90 16.48
N ASN A 131 -8.98 -1.50 15.44
CA ASN A 131 -9.33 -1.22 14.05
C ASN A 131 -10.00 -2.46 13.45
N ALA A 132 -10.99 -2.23 12.59
CA ALA A 132 -11.62 -3.25 11.76
C ALA A 132 -11.65 -2.77 10.31
N ASP A 133 -11.26 -3.66 9.38
CA ASP A 133 -11.17 -3.34 7.96
C ASP A 133 -12.44 -3.77 7.23
N GLY A 134 -13.12 -2.81 6.61
CA GLY A 134 -14.31 -2.99 5.76
C GLY A 134 -14.00 -2.90 4.27
N GLY A 135 -12.73 -2.91 3.86
CA GLY A 135 -12.27 -2.78 2.49
C GLY A 135 -12.08 -1.33 2.07
N GLU A 136 -13.17 -0.63 1.71
CA GLU A 136 -13.12 0.80 1.34
C GLU A 136 -13.16 1.73 2.56
N HIS A 137 -13.53 1.18 3.72
CA HIS A 137 -13.71 1.89 4.97
C HIS A 137 -12.92 1.21 6.07
N MET A 138 -12.30 2.03 6.92
CA MET A 138 -11.73 1.57 8.19
C MET A 138 -12.68 1.96 9.31
N TYR A 139 -12.91 1.06 10.25
CA TYR A 139 -13.71 1.35 11.44
C TYR A 139 -12.83 1.29 12.67
N VAL A 140 -12.92 2.31 13.52
CA VAL A 140 -12.10 2.41 14.74
C VAL A 140 -13.03 2.53 15.93
N ALA A 141 -12.74 1.75 16.97
CA ALA A 141 -13.29 1.99 18.29
C ALA A 141 -12.15 2.37 19.24
N SER A 142 -12.22 3.56 19.84
CA SER A 142 -11.21 4.12 20.74
C SER A 142 -11.84 4.34 22.11
N TRP A 143 -11.14 3.98 23.19
CA TRP A 143 -11.66 4.15 24.55
C TRP A 143 -10.61 4.57 25.57
N THR A 144 -11.07 5.37 26.53
CA THR A 144 -10.31 5.75 27.73
C THR A 144 -11.18 5.50 28.97
N GLY A 145 -10.73 4.58 29.83
CA GLY A 145 -11.55 4.14 30.96
C GLY A 145 -12.84 3.48 30.50
N ALA A 146 -13.99 4.10 30.79
CA ALA A 146 -15.31 3.59 30.44
C ALA A 146 -15.91 4.24 29.18
N GLU A 147 -15.31 5.34 28.70
CA GLU A 147 -15.80 6.11 27.56
C GLU A 147 -15.24 5.51 26.27
N ILE A 148 -16.11 5.25 25.30
CA ILE A 148 -15.78 4.66 24.00
C ILE A 148 -16.44 5.43 22.88
N GLU A 149 -15.71 5.60 21.80
CA GLU A 149 -16.13 6.31 20.61
C GLU A 149 -15.85 5.50 19.36
N PHE A 150 -16.57 5.81 18.30
CA PHE A 150 -16.55 5.05 17.07
C PHE A 150 -16.37 5.98 15.88
N TYR A 151 -15.55 5.53 14.93
CA TYR A 151 -15.20 6.32 13.78
C TYR A 151 -15.22 5.50 12.51
N GLU A 152 -15.62 6.15 11.41
CA GLU A 152 -15.44 5.65 10.06
C GLU A 152 -14.34 6.47 9.37
N GLY A 153 -13.32 5.76 8.90
CA GLY A 153 -12.19 6.26 8.13
C GLY A 153 -12.35 5.98 6.65
N ARG A 154 -11.91 6.93 5.83
CA ARG A 154 -11.84 6.81 4.37
C ARG A 154 -10.46 7.21 3.88
N ASP A 155 -9.92 6.42 2.97
CA ASP A 155 -8.64 6.74 2.35
C ASP A 155 -8.75 7.99 1.50
N LEU A 156 -7.76 8.88 1.63
CA LEU A 156 -7.57 10.05 0.81
C LEU A 156 -6.23 9.95 0.09
N THR A 157 -6.19 10.44 -1.15
CA THR A 157 -4.92 10.60 -1.84
C THR A 157 -4.24 11.89 -1.41
N GLU A 158 -2.90 11.93 -1.46
CA GLU A 158 -2.12 13.16 -1.24
C GLU A 158 -2.60 14.30 -2.16
N ASP A 159 -2.94 13.98 -3.42
CA ASP A 159 -3.51 14.93 -4.38
C ASP A 159 -4.86 15.49 -3.92
N ALA A 160 -5.73 14.66 -3.34
CA ALA A 160 -7.03 15.10 -2.84
C ALA A 160 -6.87 16.06 -1.66
N VAL A 161 -5.96 15.77 -0.73
CA VAL A 161 -5.65 16.67 0.39
C VAL A 161 -5.01 17.96 -0.12
N SER A 162 -4.03 17.84 -1.03
CA SER A 162 -3.34 19.01 -1.59
C SER A 162 -4.29 19.92 -2.35
N ALA A 163 -5.16 19.37 -3.19
CA ALA A 163 -6.18 20.13 -3.90
C ALA A 163 -7.20 20.75 -2.94
N ALA A 164 -7.65 20.00 -1.92
CA ALA A 164 -8.62 20.48 -0.95
C ALA A 164 -8.12 21.71 -0.20
N PHE A 165 -6.85 21.75 0.19
CA PHE A 165 -6.26 22.83 1.01
C PHE A 165 -5.40 23.81 0.21
N GLY A 166 -5.36 23.70 -1.13
CA GLY A 166 -4.54 24.57 -1.97
C GLY A 166 -3.04 24.46 -1.71
N LEU A 167 -2.57 23.28 -1.31
CA LEU A 167 -1.15 23.04 -1.04
C LEU A 167 -0.40 22.95 -2.37
N SER A 168 0.60 23.82 -2.55
CA SER A 168 1.50 23.70 -3.70
C SER A 168 2.37 22.46 -3.52
N ALA A 169 2.40 21.58 -4.53
CA ALA A 169 3.35 20.49 -4.60
C ALA A 169 4.76 21.10 -4.48
N SER A 170 5.37 20.96 -3.30
CA SER A 170 6.70 21.49 -3.04
C SER A 170 7.70 20.56 -3.71
N GLY A 171 7.95 20.79 -4.99
CA GLY A 171 9.11 20.26 -5.72
C GLY A 171 10.00 21.42 -6.17
N PRO A 172 11.34 21.28 -6.12
CA PRO A 172 12.22 22.29 -6.67
C PRO A 172 12.06 22.35 -8.19
N THR A 173 12.09 23.59 -8.69
CA THR A 173 12.07 24.04 -10.09
C THR A 173 12.72 23.12 -11.12
N SER A 174 11.99 22.80 -12.20
CA SER A 174 12.53 22.87 -13.56
C SER A 174 11.45 22.73 -14.65
N GLY A 175 11.43 23.69 -15.57
CA GLY A 175 11.23 23.45 -17.01
C GLY A 175 9.84 23.06 -17.51
N ALA A 176 9.14 24.03 -18.09
CA ALA A 176 7.93 23.87 -18.89
C ALA A 176 8.09 22.86 -20.04
N VAL A 177 7.05 22.05 -20.29
CA VAL A 177 6.50 21.90 -21.66
C VAL A 177 5.02 21.56 -21.62
N SER A 178 4.28 22.28 -22.45
CA SER A 178 2.85 22.21 -22.69
C SER A 178 2.45 21.03 -23.59
N SER A 179 1.16 20.68 -23.50
CA SER A 179 0.34 20.01 -24.52
C SER A 179 0.41 18.48 -24.56
N PHE A 180 -0.72 17.82 -24.29
CA PHE A 180 -1.52 17.07 -25.28
C PHE A 180 -2.75 16.52 -24.56
N ARG A 181 -3.83 17.30 -24.65
CA ARG A 181 -5.21 16.91 -24.34
C ARG A 181 -5.75 16.24 -25.62
N ASP A 182 -6.68 15.30 -25.44
CA ASP A 182 -7.52 14.64 -26.46
C ASP A 182 -7.03 13.27 -26.98
N ALA A 183 -7.48 12.19 -26.30
CA ALA A 183 -7.96 10.95 -26.93
C ALA A 183 -8.41 9.94 -25.84
N ALA A 184 -9.57 10.18 -25.21
CA ALA A 184 -10.25 9.16 -24.41
C ALA A 184 -11.77 9.41 -24.42
N GLN A 185 -12.42 9.04 -25.51
CA GLN A 185 -13.85 8.76 -25.54
C GLN A 185 -14.06 7.37 -26.15
N SER A 186 -15.04 6.66 -25.58
CA SER A 186 -15.49 5.29 -25.91
C SER A 186 -14.63 4.18 -25.28
N PHE A 187 -15.11 3.33 -24.36
CA PHE A 187 -16.40 2.65 -24.33
C PHE A 187 -16.96 2.46 -22.91
N SER A 188 -18.29 2.41 -22.89
CA SER A 188 -19.17 2.23 -21.73
C SER A 188 -19.31 0.76 -21.28
N ARG A 189 -19.50 0.60 -19.96
CA ARG A 189 -20.47 -0.24 -19.25
C ARG A 189 -20.57 -1.74 -19.60
N SER A 190 -20.37 -2.58 -18.58
CA SER A 190 -21.39 -3.56 -18.20
C SER A 190 -21.40 -3.80 -16.68
N SER A 191 -22.62 -3.86 -16.18
CA SER A 191 -23.03 -4.12 -14.80
C SER A 191 -23.12 -5.64 -14.58
N GLY A 192 -22.75 -6.11 -13.40
CA GLY A 192 -22.94 -7.50 -12.98
C GLY A 192 -22.92 -7.63 -11.47
N SER A 193 -24.11 -7.72 -10.88
CA SER A 193 -24.39 -8.11 -9.50
C SER A 193 -24.21 -9.62 -9.35
N ASP A 194 -23.51 -10.08 -8.32
CA ASP A 194 -24.04 -10.96 -7.27
C ASP A 194 -22.95 -11.69 -6.46
N SER A 195 -23.17 -11.62 -5.14
CA SER A 195 -22.97 -12.64 -4.09
C SER A 195 -21.63 -13.38 -3.95
N GLY A 196 -20.94 -13.06 -2.85
CA GLY A 196 -20.60 -14.04 -1.81
C GLY A 196 -19.34 -14.90 -2.00
N SER A 197 -18.28 -14.59 -1.25
CA SER A 197 -17.62 -15.54 -0.34
C SER A 197 -16.49 -14.85 0.40
N LEU A 198 -16.51 -15.03 1.72
CA LEU A 198 -15.58 -14.55 2.74
C LEU A 198 -14.22 -15.26 2.69
N VAL A 199 -13.25 -14.65 3.40
CA VAL A 199 -12.01 -15.18 4.02
C VAL A 199 -10.70 -14.62 3.41
N THR A 200 -10.12 -13.49 3.86
CA THR A 200 -9.25 -13.20 5.05
C THR A 200 -7.74 -13.24 4.71
N LYS A 201 -7.01 -12.09 4.80
CA LYS A 201 -5.88 -11.83 5.77
C LYS A 201 -4.89 -10.70 5.39
N PHE A 202 -4.83 -9.70 6.27
CA PHE A 202 -3.69 -9.01 6.94
C PHE A 202 -2.34 -8.78 6.25
N VAL A 203 -1.96 -7.49 6.13
CA VAL A 203 -0.62 -6.93 6.43
C VAL A 203 -0.79 -5.51 7.00
N HIS A 204 0.11 -5.16 7.92
CA HIS A 204 0.11 -4.07 8.90
C HIS A 204 0.22 -2.66 8.30
N GLY A 205 -0.63 -1.75 8.79
CA GLY A 205 -0.46 -0.30 8.76
C GLY A 205 -1.16 0.25 10.01
N ALA A 206 -0.40 0.83 10.93
CA ALA A 206 -0.90 1.27 12.22
C ALA A 206 -1.52 2.66 12.09
N VAL A 207 -2.77 2.74 11.57
CA VAL A 207 -3.43 4.04 11.34
C VAL A 207 -4.60 4.30 12.30
N ALA A 208 -4.44 5.42 13.03
CA ALA A 208 -5.40 6.32 13.67
C ALA A 208 -6.13 5.93 14.97
N VAL A 209 -5.88 6.73 16.01
CA VAL A 209 -6.71 6.85 17.21
C VAL A 209 -7.23 8.27 17.27
N ILE A 210 -8.50 8.41 16.93
CA ILE A 210 -9.16 9.70 16.99
C ILE A 210 -9.37 10.13 18.44
N ALA A 211 -8.98 11.37 18.67
CA ALA A 211 -9.07 12.09 19.90
C ALA A 211 -10.54 12.43 20.28
N LEU A 212 -10.81 12.30 21.58
CA LEU A 212 -12.11 12.21 22.23
C LEU A 212 -13.02 13.40 21.92
N LEU A 213 -14.26 13.16 21.45
CA LEU A 213 -15.28 14.20 21.22
C LEU A 213 -16.70 13.73 21.56
N ALA A 214 -17.22 14.29 22.65
CA ALA A 214 -18.62 14.20 23.03
C ALA A 214 -19.52 15.18 22.23
N GLY A 215 -20.38 14.62 21.36
CA GLY A 215 -21.78 15.04 21.18
C GLY A 215 -22.13 16.27 20.31
N ASN A 216 -22.72 16.05 19.12
CA ASN A 216 -24.16 16.29 18.87
C ASN A 216 -24.60 16.09 17.38
N SER A 217 -25.60 15.21 17.21
CA SER A 217 -26.80 15.38 16.36
C SER A 217 -26.78 15.34 14.80
N PHE A 218 -27.32 14.20 14.32
CA PHE A 218 -28.46 14.03 13.39
C PHE A 218 -28.37 14.20 11.86
N CYS A 219 -28.91 13.16 11.22
CA CYS A 219 -29.14 12.85 9.80
C CYS A 219 -29.65 13.97 8.88
N SER A 220 -29.14 14.01 7.64
CA SER A 220 -29.88 13.64 6.41
C SER A 220 -29.20 14.17 5.14
N TRP A 221 -29.05 13.32 4.09
CA TRP A 221 -29.25 13.63 2.66
C TRP A 221 -28.88 12.40 1.81
N ARG A 222 -29.82 11.75 1.12
CA ARG A 222 -30.44 12.05 -0.20
C ARG A 222 -29.47 12.12 -1.39
N LYS A 223 -29.80 11.24 -2.34
CA LYS A 223 -29.18 10.89 -3.61
C LYS A 223 -28.92 12.07 -4.57
N GLY A 224 -27.76 12.00 -5.22
CA GLY A 224 -27.68 12.04 -6.69
C GLY A 224 -26.90 13.22 -7.29
N ALA A 225 -25.78 12.91 -7.96
CA ALA A 225 -25.50 13.29 -9.35
C ALA A 225 -24.10 12.76 -9.72
N GLY A 226 -24.03 11.98 -10.81
CA GLY A 226 -22.78 11.43 -11.31
C GLY A 226 -21.83 12.55 -11.74
N SER A 227 -20.63 12.53 -11.17
CA SER A 227 -19.47 13.26 -11.68
C SER A 227 -18.46 12.21 -12.13
N SER A 228 -18.17 12.19 -13.43
CA SER A 228 -17.11 11.39 -14.03
C SER A 228 -15.76 11.84 -13.46
N SER A 229 -15.17 11.01 -12.61
CA SER A 229 -13.85 11.23 -12.03
C SER A 229 -12.76 11.32 -13.12
N PRO A 230 -11.88 12.33 -13.08
CA PRO A 230 -10.64 12.28 -13.84
C PRO A 230 -9.70 11.24 -13.21
N THR A 231 -9.03 10.47 -14.05
CA THR A 231 -8.04 9.45 -13.66
C THR A 231 -6.93 10.07 -12.83
N VAL A 232 -6.90 9.76 -11.52
CA VAL A 232 -5.82 10.13 -10.59
C VAL A 232 -4.51 9.52 -11.10
N VAL A 233 -3.49 10.35 -11.30
CA VAL A 233 -2.14 9.89 -11.62
C VAL A 233 -1.47 9.48 -10.31
N GLN A 234 -1.57 8.20 -9.95
CA GLN A 234 -0.83 7.64 -8.82
C GLN A 234 0.67 7.96 -8.98
N LYS A 235 1.25 8.64 -7.99
CA LYS A 235 2.69 8.98 -7.95
C LYS A 235 3.49 7.69 -7.94
N LEU A 236 4.37 7.54 -8.94
CA LEU A 236 5.20 6.35 -9.13
C LEU A 236 6.29 6.32 -8.05
N GLN A 237 6.25 5.33 -7.16
CA GLN A 237 7.34 5.09 -6.21
C GLN A 237 8.60 4.66 -7.01
N PRO A 238 9.75 5.34 -6.87
CA PRO A 238 10.93 5.05 -7.68
C PRO A 238 11.59 3.74 -7.25
N ALA A 239 12.24 3.08 -8.20
CA ALA A 239 12.93 1.84 -7.89
C ALA A 239 14.12 2.07 -6.96
N PRO A 240 14.56 1.03 -6.23
CA PRO A 240 15.73 1.13 -5.36
C PRO A 240 16.95 1.69 -6.10
N ALA A 241 17.71 2.54 -5.42
CA ALA A 241 18.87 3.23 -6.01
C ALA A 241 20.03 2.27 -6.34
N LEU A 242 20.10 1.15 -5.64
CA LEU A 242 21.14 0.13 -5.83
C LEU A 242 21.06 -0.47 -7.25
N ARG A 243 22.21 -0.55 -7.91
CA ARG A 243 22.34 -1.17 -9.25
C ARG A 243 23.48 -2.19 -9.24
N LEU A 244 23.17 -3.42 -9.63
CA LEU A 244 24.19 -4.43 -9.88
C LEU A 244 24.89 -4.14 -11.22
N PRO A 245 26.23 -4.18 -11.29
CA PRO A 245 26.94 -3.98 -12.55
C PRO A 245 26.63 -5.09 -13.56
N ILE A 246 26.40 -4.73 -14.82
CA ILE A 246 26.34 -5.73 -15.90
C ILE A 246 27.70 -6.42 -16.01
N GLY A 247 27.70 -7.75 -16.11
CA GLY A 247 28.87 -8.60 -16.08
C GLY A 247 29.36 -8.97 -14.68
N ALA A 248 28.77 -8.42 -13.61
CA ALA A 248 29.08 -8.86 -12.25
C ALA A 248 28.82 -10.35 -12.09
N ARG A 249 29.72 -11.04 -11.39
CA ARG A 249 29.70 -12.50 -11.25
C ARG A 249 30.05 -12.92 -9.84
N GLY A 250 29.26 -13.83 -9.29
CA GLY A 250 29.51 -14.43 -7.99
C GLY A 250 28.56 -15.57 -7.67
N GLU A 251 28.75 -16.15 -6.50
CA GLU A 251 27.94 -17.27 -6.01
C GLU A 251 26.72 -16.75 -5.25
N LEU A 252 25.52 -17.18 -5.66
CA LEU A 252 24.28 -16.88 -4.97
C LEU A 252 23.51 -18.18 -4.72
N GLY A 253 23.43 -18.61 -3.47
CA GLY A 253 22.91 -19.93 -3.13
C GLY A 253 23.89 -21.04 -3.52
N ARG A 254 23.52 -21.89 -4.49
CA ARG A 254 24.34 -23.04 -4.93
C ARG A 254 24.97 -22.86 -6.31
N ASP A 255 24.66 -21.77 -6.98
CA ASP A 255 25.04 -21.52 -8.37
C ASP A 255 25.88 -20.24 -8.49
N THR A 256 26.76 -20.24 -9.49
CA THR A 256 27.45 -19.01 -9.90
C THR A 256 26.64 -18.33 -11.00
N TYR A 257 26.26 -17.09 -10.77
CA TYR A 257 25.51 -16.28 -11.72
C TYR A 257 26.37 -15.14 -12.27
N THR A 258 26.06 -14.73 -13.50
CA THR A 258 26.56 -13.50 -14.12
C THR A 258 25.37 -12.60 -14.46
N VAL A 259 25.43 -11.31 -14.11
CA VAL A 259 24.41 -10.33 -14.47
C VAL A 259 24.52 -10.02 -15.96
N ALA A 260 23.55 -10.47 -16.75
CA ALA A 260 23.54 -10.31 -18.21
C ALA A 260 22.84 -9.01 -18.65
N ALA A 261 21.75 -8.66 -17.95
CA ALA A 261 20.96 -7.45 -18.20
C ALA A 261 20.24 -7.00 -16.93
N GLN A 262 19.79 -5.75 -16.91
CA GLN A 262 18.89 -5.20 -15.92
C GLN A 262 17.78 -4.40 -16.58
N ALA A 263 16.60 -4.41 -15.99
CA ALA A 263 15.46 -3.63 -16.40
C ALA A 263 14.89 -2.84 -15.23
N LEU A 264 14.42 -1.63 -15.54
CA LEU A 264 13.53 -0.87 -14.68
C LEU A 264 12.11 -1.19 -15.11
N VAL A 265 11.30 -1.70 -14.20
CA VAL A 265 9.95 -2.18 -14.50
C VAL A 265 8.97 -1.43 -13.62
N GLU A 266 8.03 -0.74 -14.26
CA GLU A 266 6.86 -0.19 -13.56
C GLU A 266 5.88 -1.33 -13.26
N ILE A 267 5.42 -1.38 -12.03
CA ILE A 267 4.45 -2.30 -11.50
C ILE A 267 3.24 -1.48 -11.07
N GLY A 268 2.12 -1.67 -11.75
CA GLY A 268 0.81 -1.18 -11.34
C GLY A 268 0.06 -2.25 -10.56
N ARG A 269 -0.42 -1.90 -9.37
CA ARG A 269 -1.29 -2.71 -8.53
C ARG A 269 -2.59 -1.95 -8.26
N THR A 270 -3.59 -2.63 -7.69
CA THR A 270 -4.85 -1.98 -7.29
C THR A 270 -4.63 -0.79 -6.36
N ARG A 271 -3.59 -0.85 -5.51
CA ARG A 271 -3.25 0.15 -4.49
C ARG A 271 -2.19 1.18 -4.90
N GLY A 272 -1.66 1.16 -6.13
CA GLY A 272 -0.60 2.10 -6.50
C GLY A 272 0.25 1.69 -7.69
N ARG A 273 1.29 2.49 -7.94
CA ARG A 273 2.36 2.15 -8.89
C ARG A 273 3.72 2.34 -8.25
N PHE A 274 4.61 1.40 -8.49
CA PHE A 274 6.00 1.50 -8.09
C PHE A 274 6.90 0.99 -9.20
N GLU A 275 8.16 1.38 -9.19
CA GLU A 275 9.17 0.78 -10.04
C GLU A 275 9.98 -0.24 -9.23
N ARG A 276 10.38 -1.32 -9.88
CA ARG A 276 11.31 -2.29 -9.33
C ARG A 276 12.41 -2.61 -10.32
N ARG A 277 13.53 -3.12 -9.80
CA ARG A 277 14.63 -3.57 -10.65
C ARG A 277 14.58 -5.07 -10.84
N GLU A 278 14.73 -5.46 -12.09
CA GLU A 278 14.64 -6.82 -12.55
C GLU A 278 15.95 -7.17 -13.28
N TYR A 279 16.69 -8.16 -12.80
CA TYR A 279 18.00 -8.55 -13.33
C TYR A 279 17.90 -9.90 -14.03
N GLN A 280 18.37 -9.95 -15.26
CA GLN A 280 18.57 -11.20 -15.97
C GLN A 280 19.93 -11.77 -15.59
N LEU A 281 19.91 -12.98 -15.03
CA LEU A 281 21.10 -13.71 -14.63
C LEU A 281 21.31 -14.91 -15.58
N SER A 282 22.57 -15.19 -15.86
CA SER A 282 22.96 -16.44 -16.51
C SER A 282 23.77 -17.27 -15.52
N SER A 283 23.31 -18.48 -15.23
CA SER A 283 24.12 -19.44 -14.46
C SER A 283 25.34 -19.87 -15.27
N ARG A 284 26.31 -20.53 -14.61
CA ARG A 284 27.48 -21.14 -15.28
C ARG A 284 27.10 -22.08 -16.42
N GLU A 285 25.96 -22.77 -16.30
CA GLU A 285 25.45 -23.71 -17.29
C GLU A 285 24.63 -23.04 -18.41
N GLY A 286 24.54 -21.70 -18.39
CA GLY A 286 23.74 -20.93 -19.34
C GLY A 286 22.24 -20.98 -19.06
N ARG A 287 21.80 -21.61 -17.96
CA ARG A 287 20.39 -21.59 -17.55
C ARG A 287 20.01 -20.16 -17.13
N PRO A 288 18.91 -19.59 -17.67
CA PRO A 288 18.46 -18.26 -17.31
C PRO A 288 17.86 -18.28 -15.91
N ALA A 289 18.22 -17.27 -15.12
CA ALA A 289 17.61 -16.98 -13.84
C ALA A 289 17.31 -15.48 -13.75
N PHE A 290 16.56 -15.12 -12.73
CA PHE A 290 15.95 -13.82 -12.63
C PHE A 290 15.99 -13.32 -11.20
N LEU A 291 16.57 -12.15 -10.97
CA LEU A 291 16.69 -11.57 -9.64
C LEU A 291 15.87 -10.29 -9.58
N VAL A 292 15.00 -10.17 -8.58
CA VAL A 292 14.12 -9.01 -8.39
C VAL A 292 14.50 -8.28 -7.13
N GLN A 293 14.66 -6.96 -7.23
CA GLN A 293 14.75 -6.06 -6.09
C GLN A 293 13.45 -5.27 -5.96
N GLY A 294 12.75 -5.44 -4.85
CA GLY A 294 11.45 -4.82 -4.59
C GLY A 294 10.30 -5.57 -5.24
N LEU A 295 10.20 -6.87 -4.99
CA LEU A 295 9.13 -7.71 -5.56
C LEU A 295 7.74 -7.12 -5.30
N SER A 296 7.49 -6.65 -4.07
CA SER A 296 6.22 -6.03 -3.64
C SER A 296 6.39 -4.56 -3.18
N GLY A 297 7.43 -3.87 -3.68
CA GLY A 297 7.69 -2.45 -3.38
C GLY A 297 8.77 -2.18 -2.32
N GLY A 298 9.14 -3.17 -1.51
CA GLY A 298 10.16 -2.99 -0.46
C GLY A 298 11.58 -2.83 -1.02
N THR A 299 12.31 -1.78 -0.61
CA THR A 299 13.61 -1.43 -1.22
C THR A 299 14.75 -2.41 -0.94
N ARG A 300 14.62 -3.25 0.09
CA ARG A 300 15.61 -4.26 0.52
C ARG A 300 15.17 -5.70 0.26
N GLN A 301 14.05 -5.89 -0.43
CA GLN A 301 13.51 -7.23 -0.70
C GLN A 301 14.14 -7.81 -1.96
N TRP A 302 14.87 -8.91 -1.82
CA TRP A 302 15.51 -9.60 -2.93
C TRP A 302 14.95 -10.99 -3.14
N HIS A 303 14.64 -11.34 -4.39
CA HIS A 303 14.10 -12.66 -4.74
C HIS A 303 14.79 -13.22 -5.98
N LEU A 304 15.30 -14.44 -5.87
CA LEU A 304 15.90 -15.18 -6.98
C LEU A 304 14.89 -16.18 -7.52
N PHE A 305 14.62 -16.10 -8.81
CA PHE A 305 13.66 -16.91 -9.56
C PHE A 305 14.34 -17.68 -10.70
N GLU A 306 13.84 -18.88 -10.94
CA GLU A 306 14.21 -19.73 -12.06
C GLU A 306 12.97 -20.06 -12.87
N ALA A 307 13.15 -20.21 -14.20
CA ALA A 307 12.06 -20.61 -15.07
C ALA A 307 11.62 -22.04 -14.73
N VAL A 308 10.31 -22.26 -14.75
CA VAL A 308 9.71 -23.58 -14.55
C VAL A 308 8.69 -23.83 -15.64
N ASP A 309 8.53 -25.09 -16.02
CA ASP A 309 7.56 -25.46 -17.04
C ASP A 309 6.14 -25.17 -16.52
N SER A 310 5.41 -24.37 -17.29
CA SER A 310 3.97 -24.18 -17.03
C SER A 310 3.23 -25.45 -17.45
N PRO A 311 2.39 -26.04 -16.57
CA PRO A 311 1.49 -27.10 -16.99
C PRO A 311 0.68 -26.66 -18.21
N ALA A 312 0.47 -27.55 -19.19
CA ALA A 312 -0.28 -27.21 -20.41
C ALA A 312 -1.71 -26.69 -20.13
N THR A 313 -2.27 -27.06 -18.99
CA THR A 313 -3.58 -26.59 -18.50
C THR A 313 -3.54 -25.19 -17.90
N PHE A 314 -2.37 -24.66 -17.53
CA PHE A 314 -2.20 -23.35 -16.93
C PHE A 314 -1.89 -22.31 -18.02
N THR A 315 -2.97 -21.89 -18.71
CA THR A 315 -2.93 -20.95 -19.83
C THR A 315 -3.00 -19.49 -19.36
N PRO A 316 -2.69 -18.50 -20.22
CA PRO A 316 -2.93 -17.08 -19.92
C PRO A 316 -4.36 -16.78 -19.42
N PHE A 317 -5.38 -17.45 -19.98
CA PHE A 317 -6.78 -17.29 -19.56
C PHE A 317 -7.02 -17.82 -18.15
N VAL A 318 -6.42 -18.97 -17.81
CA VAL A 318 -6.52 -19.54 -16.47
C VAL A 318 -5.81 -18.65 -15.45
N ALA A 319 -4.65 -18.09 -15.81
CA ALA A 319 -3.94 -17.13 -14.97
C ALA A 319 -4.73 -15.82 -14.78
N ALA A 320 -5.33 -15.29 -15.85
CA ALA A 320 -6.14 -14.07 -15.80
C ALA A 320 -7.42 -14.20 -14.96
N ALA A 321 -7.95 -15.42 -14.83
CA ALA A 321 -9.13 -15.70 -14.01
C ALA A 321 -8.83 -15.80 -12.50
N GLN A 322 -7.55 -15.86 -12.12
CA GLN A 322 -7.16 -15.98 -10.71
C GLN A 322 -7.40 -14.69 -9.93
N ARG A 323 -7.55 -14.82 -8.61
CA ARG A 323 -7.75 -13.70 -7.68
C ARG A 323 -6.70 -13.73 -6.58
N GLN A 324 -6.39 -12.57 -6.02
CA GLN A 324 -5.61 -12.48 -4.79
C GLN A 324 -6.30 -13.30 -3.68
N GLY A 325 -5.50 -13.98 -2.84
CA GLY A 325 -5.96 -14.92 -1.82
C GLY A 325 -6.28 -16.32 -2.34
N THR A 326 -6.36 -16.54 -3.66
CA THR A 326 -6.65 -17.87 -4.22
C THR A 326 -5.41 -18.76 -4.18
N MET A 327 -5.59 -20.01 -3.76
CA MET A 327 -4.55 -21.03 -3.84
C MET A 327 -4.49 -21.62 -5.25
N VAL A 328 -3.34 -21.50 -5.91
CA VAL A 328 -3.07 -22.02 -7.25
C VAL A 328 -2.15 -23.23 -7.16
N GLN A 329 -2.42 -24.24 -7.98
CA GLN A 329 -1.61 -25.45 -8.08
C GLN A 329 -0.63 -25.36 -9.25
N PHE A 330 0.65 -25.51 -8.96
CA PHE A 330 1.75 -25.61 -9.92
C PHE A 330 2.33 -27.02 -9.86
N GLY A 331 1.63 -27.97 -10.50
CA GLY A 331 1.97 -29.40 -10.41
C GLY A 331 1.62 -29.97 -9.04
N GLN A 332 2.64 -30.38 -8.26
CA GLN A 332 2.47 -30.92 -6.91
C GLN A 332 2.55 -29.85 -5.81
N ALA A 333 2.86 -28.60 -6.16
CA ALA A 333 3.01 -27.50 -5.22
C ALA A 333 1.81 -26.55 -5.28
N GLY A 334 1.22 -26.23 -4.12
CA GLY A 334 0.20 -25.20 -3.99
C GLY A 334 0.79 -23.91 -3.41
N ALA A 335 0.43 -22.75 -3.98
CA ALA A 335 0.81 -21.44 -3.46
C ALA A 335 -0.37 -20.47 -3.50
N THR A 336 -0.46 -19.61 -2.49
CA THR A 336 -1.54 -18.61 -2.38
C THR A 336 -1.10 -17.33 -3.09
N ILE A 337 -1.95 -16.82 -3.98
CA ILE A 337 -1.70 -15.53 -4.65
C ILE A 337 -1.72 -14.42 -3.60
N THR A 338 -0.61 -13.72 -3.46
CA THR A 338 -0.47 -12.60 -2.53
C THR A 338 -0.68 -11.25 -3.23
N GLU A 339 -0.44 -11.17 -4.54
CA GLU A 339 -0.49 -9.91 -5.28
C GLU A 339 -0.88 -10.13 -6.75
N LEU A 340 -1.72 -9.25 -7.29
CA LEU A 340 -1.97 -9.12 -8.73
C LEU A 340 -1.33 -7.82 -9.23
N PHE A 341 -0.68 -7.86 -10.39
CA PHE A 341 0.01 -6.69 -10.93
C PHE A 341 -0.05 -6.57 -12.46
N LEU A 342 0.17 -5.35 -12.94
CA LEU A 342 0.45 -4.99 -14.32
C LEU A 342 1.90 -4.52 -14.40
N SER A 343 2.74 -5.22 -15.15
CA SER A 343 4.14 -4.83 -15.37
C SER A 343 4.34 -4.16 -16.73
N GLN A 344 5.17 -3.14 -16.77
CA GLN A 344 5.62 -2.48 -18.00
C GLN A 344 7.09 -2.12 -17.88
N VAL A 345 7.92 -2.64 -18.79
CA VAL A 345 9.34 -2.27 -18.84
C VAL A 345 9.49 -0.81 -19.26
N ARG A 346 10.25 -0.05 -18.48
CA ARG A 346 10.56 1.36 -18.71
C ARG A 346 11.90 1.54 -19.41
N THR A 347 12.94 0.88 -18.91
CA THR A 347 14.28 0.91 -19.50
C THR A 347 14.95 -0.45 -19.36
N VAL A 348 15.81 -0.80 -20.33
CA VAL A 348 16.65 -2.00 -20.28
C VAL A 348 18.11 -1.60 -20.51
N GLU A 349 19.02 -2.23 -19.78
CA GLU A 349 20.47 -2.08 -19.93
C GLU A 349 21.13 -3.47 -19.91
N GLY A 350 22.14 -3.70 -20.74
CA GLY A 350 22.76 -5.02 -20.93
C GLY A 350 22.23 -5.74 -22.17
N GLY A 351 22.71 -6.97 -22.42
CA GLY A 351 22.56 -7.70 -23.70
C GLY A 351 21.11 -7.87 -24.19
N ALA A 352 20.95 -8.31 -25.45
CA ALA A 352 19.65 -8.47 -26.11
C ALA A 352 18.61 -9.10 -25.17
N ALA A 353 17.47 -8.44 -24.98
CA ALA A 353 16.39 -8.85 -24.08
C ALA A 353 16.12 -10.35 -24.23
N GLY A 354 16.70 -11.15 -23.35
CA GLY A 354 16.58 -12.60 -23.41
C GLY A 354 15.30 -13.05 -22.74
N ALA A 355 14.99 -14.34 -22.90
CA ALA A 355 13.86 -14.99 -22.25
C ALA A 355 13.91 -14.73 -20.73
N GLY A 356 13.01 -13.88 -20.23
CA GLY A 356 12.88 -13.59 -18.79
C GLY A 356 12.54 -12.14 -18.47
N LEU A 357 12.98 -11.17 -19.28
CA LEU A 357 12.52 -9.78 -19.12
C LEU A 357 11.14 -9.59 -19.77
N PRO A 358 10.20 -8.89 -19.11
CA PRO A 358 8.87 -8.66 -19.68
C PRO A 358 8.99 -7.94 -21.03
N ALA A 359 8.35 -8.46 -22.08
CA ALA A 359 8.23 -7.73 -23.34
C ALA A 359 6.94 -6.91 -23.31
N GLY A 360 7.05 -5.58 -23.36
CA GLY A 360 5.90 -4.69 -23.33
C GLY A 360 5.12 -4.73 -22.02
N ARG A 361 3.79 -4.62 -22.12
CA ARG A 361 2.87 -4.63 -20.98
C ARG A 361 2.38 -6.06 -20.73
N GLN A 362 2.57 -6.56 -19.50
CA GLN A 362 2.17 -7.91 -19.09
C GLN A 362 1.39 -7.86 -17.79
N TYR A 363 0.34 -8.66 -17.70
CA TYR A 363 -0.34 -8.93 -16.45
C TYR A 363 0.44 -10.00 -15.68
N GLY A 364 0.31 -10.01 -14.36
CA GLY A 364 1.02 -10.98 -13.55
C GLY A 364 0.42 -11.13 -12.16
N PHE A 365 0.89 -12.15 -11.47
CA PHE A 365 0.65 -12.31 -10.05
C PHE A 365 1.88 -12.86 -9.33
N VAL A 366 1.96 -12.57 -8.04
CA VAL A 366 2.89 -13.19 -7.11
C VAL A 366 2.11 -14.17 -6.24
N ALA A 367 2.64 -15.36 -6.03
CA ALA A 367 2.10 -16.33 -5.09
C ALA A 367 3.19 -16.86 -4.16
N ALA A 368 2.84 -17.20 -2.93
CA ALA A 368 3.77 -17.68 -1.92
C ALA A 368 3.27 -18.94 -1.21
N SER A 369 4.21 -19.79 -0.79
CA SER A 369 3.96 -20.98 0.02
C SER A 369 5.17 -21.25 0.92
N GLY A 370 5.09 -20.82 2.19
CA GLY A 370 6.24 -20.86 3.09
C GLY A 370 7.41 -20.02 2.55
N ALA A 371 8.54 -20.65 2.26
CA ALA A 371 9.72 -19.99 1.71
C ALA A 371 9.75 -19.93 0.17
N ASP A 372 8.83 -20.62 -0.50
CA ASP A 372 8.73 -20.64 -1.95
C ASP A 372 7.88 -19.49 -2.47
N TRP A 373 8.37 -18.85 -3.52
CA TRP A 373 7.70 -17.77 -4.24
C TRP A 373 7.48 -18.16 -5.70
N TRP A 374 6.39 -17.66 -6.28
CA TRP A 374 6.03 -17.88 -7.67
C TRP A 374 5.67 -16.56 -8.31
N VAL A 375 6.14 -16.37 -9.54
CA VAL A 375 5.74 -15.25 -10.39
C VAL A 375 5.21 -15.83 -11.69
N ALA A 376 3.94 -15.56 -11.97
CA ALA A 376 3.36 -15.78 -13.28
C ALA A 376 3.22 -14.43 -13.98
N ARG A 377 3.66 -14.33 -15.24
CA ARG A 377 3.38 -13.19 -16.10
C ARG A 377 2.76 -13.68 -17.39
N TRP A 378 1.78 -12.95 -17.92
CA TRP A 378 1.12 -13.33 -19.15
C TRP A 378 0.73 -12.13 -20.01
N SER A 379 0.58 -12.42 -21.28
CA SER A 379 0.00 -11.60 -22.33
C SER A 379 -0.87 -12.49 -23.21
N GLU A 380 -1.44 -11.92 -24.28
CA GLU A 380 -2.14 -12.71 -25.29
C GLU A 380 -1.21 -13.70 -26.01
N SER A 381 0.09 -13.42 -26.05
CA SER A 381 1.08 -14.24 -26.77
C SER A 381 1.65 -15.39 -25.94
N GLY A 382 1.42 -15.43 -24.63
CA GLY A 382 1.91 -16.52 -23.80
C GLY A 382 1.94 -16.22 -22.31
N LEU A 383 2.41 -17.21 -21.55
CA LEU A 383 2.59 -17.15 -20.11
C LEU A 383 4.00 -17.61 -19.77
N THR A 384 4.64 -16.88 -18.85
CA THR A 384 5.86 -17.30 -18.19
C THR A 384 5.55 -17.61 -16.73
N LEU A 385 6.13 -18.71 -16.25
CA LEU A 385 6.03 -19.13 -14.86
C LEU A 385 7.43 -19.28 -14.30
N GLN A 386 7.66 -18.70 -13.12
CA GLN A 386 8.94 -18.74 -12.44
C GLN A 386 8.73 -19.12 -10.98
N ARG A 387 9.62 -19.95 -10.45
CA ARG A 387 9.67 -20.31 -9.03
C ARG A 387 10.93 -19.74 -8.42
N GLY A 388 10.84 -19.20 -7.22
CA GLY A 388 11.95 -18.55 -6.56
C GLY A 388 11.89 -18.61 -5.05
N ARG A 389 12.84 -17.90 -4.45
CA ARG A 389 13.01 -17.76 -3.00
C ARG A 389 13.48 -16.36 -2.66
N ALA A 390 13.19 -15.91 -1.45
CA ALA A 390 13.84 -14.74 -0.90
C ALA A 390 15.35 -15.02 -0.74
N VAL A 391 16.17 -14.00 -0.99
CA VAL A 391 17.61 -14.03 -0.78
C VAL A 391 18.02 -12.81 0.04
N ASP A 392 19.04 -12.99 0.87
CA ASP A 392 19.57 -11.90 1.70
C ASP A 392 20.26 -10.82 0.86
N GLU A 393 20.04 -9.56 1.19
CA GLU A 393 20.67 -8.42 0.49
C GLU A 393 22.20 -8.46 0.61
N GLY A 394 22.72 -8.79 1.79
CA GLY A 394 24.15 -8.93 2.02
C GLY A 394 24.77 -10.01 1.14
N ALA A 395 24.08 -11.15 0.97
CA ALA A 395 24.50 -12.21 0.06
C ALA A 395 24.51 -11.76 -1.41
N VAL A 396 23.49 -11.01 -1.85
CA VAL A 396 23.43 -10.46 -3.22
C VAL A 396 24.57 -9.48 -3.46
N LEU A 397 24.82 -8.56 -2.52
CA LEU A 397 25.88 -7.56 -2.62
C LEU A 397 27.27 -8.18 -2.60
N ALA A 398 27.49 -9.18 -1.74
CA ALA A 398 28.75 -9.91 -1.70
C ALA A 398 29.04 -10.65 -3.02
N ALA A 399 27.99 -11.22 -3.64
CA ALA A 399 28.13 -11.99 -4.87
C ALA A 399 28.20 -11.12 -6.14
N LEU A 400 27.34 -10.10 -6.24
CA LEU A 400 27.05 -9.41 -7.49
C LEU A 400 27.22 -7.88 -7.39
N GLY A 401 27.62 -7.35 -6.24
CA GLY A 401 27.78 -5.90 -6.03
C GLY A 401 29.06 -5.31 -6.63
N SER A 402 30.04 -6.14 -6.97
CA SER A 402 31.32 -5.70 -7.54
C SER A 402 31.33 -5.83 -9.07
N ALA A 403 31.92 -4.83 -9.74
CA ALA A 403 32.15 -4.90 -11.18
C ALA A 403 33.08 -6.07 -11.54
N PRO A 404 32.93 -6.69 -12.72
CA PRO A 404 33.86 -7.72 -13.16
C PRO A 404 35.30 -7.19 -13.12
N ALA A 405 36.22 -7.99 -12.60
CA ALA A 405 37.64 -7.65 -12.64
C ALA A 405 38.03 -7.40 -14.10
N ALA A 406 38.56 -6.21 -14.38
CA ALA A 406 39.03 -5.87 -15.72
C ALA A 406 40.08 -6.90 -16.14
N THR A 407 39.73 -7.73 -17.12
CA THR A 407 40.67 -8.65 -17.74
C THR A 407 41.78 -7.81 -18.37
N LYS A 408 42.99 -7.89 -17.82
CA LYS A 408 44.19 -7.31 -18.44
C LYS A 408 44.63 -8.14 -19.64
#